data_AF-A0A841S9F3-F1
#
_entry.id   AF-A0A841S9F3-F1
#
_cell.length_a   1.000
_cell.length_b   1.000
_cell.length_c   1.000
_cell.angle_alpha   90.00
_cell.angle_beta   90.00
_cell.angle_gamma   90.00
#
_symmetry.space_group_name_H-M   'P 1'
#
loop_
_entity.id
_entity.type
_entity.pdbx_description
1 polymer ?
#
loop_
_entity_poly.entity_id
_entity_poly.type
_entity_poly.pdbx_seq_one_letter_code
_entity_poly.pdbx_strand_id
1 'polypeptide(L)'
;MTTILLAAVAAATAVVLLVRTPPDLRRLAPRPEPRKGPPRPHRLVAALVAAALVILVHPPWGLLPAAAAYYAVPRLLARLEPAAAKRRRAELARDLPLAIDLLAACLRAGRPPQQALTTVAAAIHGPLAGLFAEIAHRLTLGADPQTAWSLLRAEPPCIPFARAIDRSLSSGAPLSRTLERLADDTRQSRHHQADQHARAIESRAALPLGLCFLPAFVLLSIVPTIADALVPYLGPP
;
A
#
# COMPACT_ATOMS: atom_id res chain seq x y z
N MET A 1 -45.49 22.49 14.14
CA MET A 1 -44.36 21.82 14.83
C MET A 1 -44.51 20.29 14.87
N THR A 2 -45.71 19.75 15.04
CA THR A 2 -45.98 18.29 15.03
C THR A 2 -45.80 17.62 13.66
N THR A 3 -46.09 18.32 12.56
CA THR A 3 -45.91 17.81 11.18
C THR A 3 -44.45 17.61 10.78
N ILE A 4 -43.55 18.46 11.27
CA ILE A 4 -42.11 18.40 10.99
C ILE A 4 -41.47 17.23 11.72
N LEU A 5 -41.91 16.96 12.97
CA LEU A 5 -41.43 15.84 13.76
C LEU A 5 -41.91 14.49 13.17
N LEU A 6 -43.15 14.44 12.66
CA LEU A 6 -43.69 13.25 12.01
C LEU A 6 -42.98 12.93 10.68
N ALA A 7 -42.63 13.95 9.90
CA ALA A 7 -41.88 13.78 8.65
C ALA A 7 -40.43 13.33 8.89
N ALA A 8 -39.78 13.84 9.95
CA ALA A 8 -38.43 13.42 10.33
C ALA A 8 -38.40 11.96 10.83
N VAL A 9 -39.40 11.54 11.61
CA VAL A 9 -39.52 10.15 12.07
C VAL A 9 -39.87 9.21 10.92
N ALA A 10 -40.74 9.62 9.99
CA ALA A 10 -41.09 8.85 8.78
C ALA A 10 -39.90 8.68 7.83
N ALA A 11 -39.08 9.71 7.66
CA ALA A 11 -37.85 9.64 6.85
C ALA A 11 -36.80 8.73 7.52
N ALA A 12 -36.64 8.83 8.85
CA ALA A 12 -35.74 7.96 9.60
C ALA A 12 -36.19 6.48 9.55
N THR A 13 -37.49 6.21 9.67
CA THR A 13 -38.02 4.84 9.55
C THR A 13 -37.98 4.31 8.12
N ALA A 14 -38.23 5.14 7.10
CA ALA A 14 -38.08 4.74 5.69
C ALA A 14 -36.63 4.39 5.35
N VAL A 15 -35.66 5.16 5.86
CA VAL A 15 -34.23 4.89 5.67
C VAL A 15 -33.81 3.61 6.40
N VAL A 16 -34.29 3.39 7.62
CA VAL A 16 -34.01 2.14 8.37
C VAL A 16 -34.67 0.92 7.71
N LEU A 17 -35.84 1.07 7.10
CA LEU A 17 -36.53 0.00 6.37
C LEU A 17 -35.87 -0.31 5.02
N LEU A 18 -35.42 0.70 4.26
CA LEU A 18 -34.67 0.50 3.01
C LEU A 18 -33.28 -0.11 3.23
N VAL A 19 -32.71 0.04 4.43
CA VAL A 19 -31.42 -0.55 4.82
C VAL A 19 -31.56 -2.02 5.25
N ARG A 20 -32.78 -2.53 5.52
CA ARG A 20 -32.95 -3.83 6.20
C ARG A 20 -33.38 -5.05 5.39
N THR A 21 -33.49 -5.02 4.06
CA THR A 21 -33.71 -6.27 3.30
C THR A 21 -32.91 -6.32 2.00
N PRO A 22 -32.29 -7.46 1.71
CA PRO A 22 -33.02 -8.42 0.88
C PRO A 22 -33.29 -9.76 1.59
N PRO A 23 -34.45 -10.40 1.33
CA PRO A 23 -34.62 -11.82 1.58
C PRO A 23 -33.98 -12.59 0.41
N ASP A 24 -32.92 -13.34 0.68
CA ASP A 24 -32.29 -14.17 -0.35
C ASP A 24 -32.94 -15.56 -0.37
N LEU A 25 -33.97 -15.71 -1.21
CA LEU A 25 -34.61 -16.98 -1.58
C LEU A 25 -33.80 -17.73 -2.65
N ARG A 26 -32.47 -17.80 -2.49
CA ARG A 26 -31.59 -18.62 -3.33
C ARG A 26 -30.94 -19.73 -2.52
N ARG A 27 -31.81 -20.61 -2.00
CA ARG A 27 -31.47 -22.03 -1.88
C ARG A 27 -31.34 -22.61 -3.30
N LEU A 28 -30.43 -23.57 -3.44
CA LEU A 28 -30.05 -24.33 -4.66
C LEU A 28 -28.92 -23.78 -5.54
N ALA A 29 -27.74 -23.57 -4.97
CA ALA A 29 -26.48 -23.80 -5.70
C ALA A 29 -25.38 -24.32 -4.74
N PRO A 30 -24.65 -25.40 -5.07
CA PRO A 30 -23.57 -25.92 -4.23
C PRO A 30 -22.28 -25.08 -4.36
N ARG A 31 -21.66 -24.79 -3.19
CA ARG A 31 -20.27 -24.37 -2.85
C ARG A 31 -19.37 -23.70 -3.91
N PRO A 32 -18.78 -22.55 -3.54
CA PRO A 32 -17.49 -22.58 -2.82
C PRO A 32 -17.47 -21.72 -1.55
N GLU A 33 -16.68 -22.14 -0.55
CA GLU A 33 -16.52 -21.47 0.76
C GLU A 33 -16.17 -19.96 0.61
N PRO A 34 -17.03 -19.04 1.05
CA PRO A 34 -16.71 -17.62 1.03
C PRO A 34 -15.74 -17.32 2.17
N ARG A 35 -14.46 -17.18 1.84
CA ARG A 35 -13.43 -16.59 2.71
C ARG A 35 -13.94 -15.23 3.19
N LYS A 36 -14.39 -15.15 4.45
CA LYS A 36 -14.96 -13.96 5.10
C LYS A 36 -14.07 -12.73 4.82
N GLY A 37 -14.48 -11.92 3.86
CA GLY A 37 -13.94 -10.57 3.69
C GLY A 37 -14.31 -9.76 4.94
N PRO A 38 -13.40 -8.94 5.50
CA PRO A 38 -13.70 -8.16 6.69
C PRO A 38 -14.93 -7.28 6.45
N PRO A 39 -15.81 -7.13 7.47
CA PRO A 39 -17.05 -6.37 7.37
C PRO A 39 -16.72 -4.94 6.96
N ARG A 40 -17.40 -4.40 5.95
CA ARG A 40 -17.14 -3.13 5.26
C ARG A 40 -17.44 -1.92 6.19
N PRO A 41 -16.49 -1.42 7.01
CA PRO A 41 -16.77 -0.37 8.00
C PRO A 41 -16.85 1.00 7.33
N HIS A 42 -16.28 1.11 6.13
CA HIS A 42 -16.20 2.34 5.34
C HIS A 42 -17.56 2.83 4.84
N ARG A 43 -18.54 1.93 4.66
CA ARG A 43 -19.91 2.32 4.30
C ARG A 43 -20.67 2.92 5.49
N LEU A 44 -20.39 2.42 6.69
CA LEU A 44 -20.97 2.94 7.94
C LEU A 44 -20.39 4.32 8.27
N VAL A 45 -19.08 4.50 8.10
CA VAL A 45 -18.42 5.82 8.28
C VAL A 45 -18.91 6.84 7.25
N ALA A 46 -19.05 6.44 5.97
CA ALA A 46 -19.59 7.34 4.93
C ALA A 46 -21.04 7.76 5.20
N ALA A 47 -21.89 6.84 5.68
CA ALA A 47 -23.27 7.13 6.05
C ALA A 47 -23.35 8.05 7.29
N LEU A 48 -22.50 7.84 8.30
CA LEU A 48 -22.42 8.69 9.48
C LEU A 48 -21.93 10.11 9.17
N VAL A 49 -20.92 10.25 8.30
CA VAL A 49 -20.42 11.56 7.86
C VAL A 49 -21.47 12.30 7.02
N ALA A 50 -22.17 11.60 6.12
CA ALA A 50 -23.26 12.19 5.35
C ALA A 50 -24.42 12.64 6.25
N ALA A 51 -24.81 11.83 7.24
CA ALA A 51 -25.83 12.19 8.22
C ALA A 51 -25.40 13.41 9.07
N ALA A 52 -24.14 13.45 9.53
CA ALA A 52 -23.61 14.59 10.28
C ALA A 52 -23.60 15.89 9.46
N LEU A 53 -23.27 15.82 8.17
CA LEU A 53 -23.26 16.98 7.27
C LEU A 53 -24.68 17.51 6.98
N VAL A 54 -25.67 16.61 6.88
CA VAL A 54 -27.10 16.95 6.71
C VAL A 54 -27.67 17.60 7.96
N ILE A 55 -27.23 17.17 9.15
CA ILE A 55 -27.68 17.72 10.44
C ILE A 55 -27.08 19.12 10.71
N LEU A 56 -25.87 19.41 10.22
CA LEU A 56 -25.15 20.63 10.53
C LEU A 56 -25.46 21.82 9.59
N VAL A 57 -26.03 21.58 8.40
CA VAL A 57 -26.33 22.63 7.40
C VAL A 57 -27.84 22.80 7.24
N HIS A 58 -28.37 23.97 7.62
CA HIS A 58 -29.80 24.28 7.57
C HIS A 58 -30.45 24.02 6.17
N PRO A 59 -31.74 23.59 6.14
CA PRO A 59 -32.35 22.88 5.02
C PRO A 59 -33.04 23.81 4.02
N PRO A 60 -32.26 24.51 3.18
CA PRO A 60 -32.45 24.21 1.76
C PRO A 60 -31.14 23.93 0.99
N TRP A 61 -29.98 24.29 1.52
CA TRP A 61 -28.70 24.17 0.79
C TRP A 61 -27.94 22.85 1.04
N GLY A 62 -28.33 22.06 2.06
CA GLY A 62 -27.63 20.83 2.45
C GLY A 62 -27.92 19.58 1.60
N LEU A 63 -29.00 19.57 0.81
CA LEU A 63 -29.44 18.39 0.05
C LEU A 63 -28.53 18.04 -1.13
N LEU A 64 -28.05 19.04 -1.86
CA LEU A 64 -27.13 18.86 -3.00
C LEU A 64 -25.77 18.29 -2.58
N PRO A 65 -25.06 18.84 -1.58
CA PRO A 65 -23.78 18.28 -1.14
C PRO A 65 -23.95 16.91 -0.48
N ALA A 66 -25.08 16.62 0.17
CA ALA A 66 -25.35 15.30 0.75
C ALA A 66 -25.57 14.21 -0.31
N ALA A 67 -26.36 14.51 -1.36
CA ALA A 67 -26.53 13.60 -2.49
C ALA A 67 -25.20 13.41 -3.24
N ALA A 68 -24.45 14.50 -3.47
CA ALA A 68 -23.13 14.44 -4.08
C ALA A 68 -22.16 13.59 -3.24
N ALA A 69 -22.10 13.77 -1.92
CA ALA A 69 -21.26 12.98 -1.03
C ALA A 69 -21.68 11.50 -1.00
N TYR A 70 -22.98 11.20 -0.95
CA TYR A 70 -23.49 9.83 -0.95
C TYR A 70 -23.10 9.06 -2.22
N TYR A 71 -23.07 9.71 -3.38
CA TYR A 71 -22.63 9.08 -4.65
C TYR A 71 -21.12 9.16 -4.89
N ALA A 72 -20.47 10.25 -4.47
CA ALA A 72 -19.05 10.49 -4.73
C ALA A 72 -18.16 9.71 -3.76
N VAL A 73 -18.50 9.64 -2.47
CA VAL A 73 -17.70 8.93 -1.45
C VAL A 73 -17.51 7.44 -1.79
N PRO A 74 -18.54 6.63 -2.11
CA PRO A 74 -18.32 5.23 -2.46
C PRO A 74 -17.60 5.07 -3.81
N ARG A 75 -17.78 5.99 -4.77
CA ARG A 75 -17.03 5.95 -6.04
C ARG A 75 -15.56 6.34 -5.85
N LEU A 76 -15.26 7.31 -5.00
CA LEU A 76 -13.90 7.74 -4.68
C LEU A 76 -13.20 6.68 -3.83
N LEU A 77 -13.90 6.06 -2.87
CA LEU A 77 -13.40 4.91 -2.11
C LEU A 77 -13.22 3.65 -2.96
N ALA A 78 -14.05 3.43 -3.98
CA ALA A 78 -13.84 2.35 -4.94
C ALA A 78 -12.65 2.59 -5.87
N ARG A 79 -12.30 3.87 -6.12
CA ARG A 79 -11.09 4.28 -6.85
C ARG A 79 -9.83 4.24 -5.99
N LEU A 80 -9.97 4.41 -4.67
CA LEU A 80 -8.91 4.17 -3.71
C LEU A 80 -8.67 2.66 -3.67
N GLU A 81 -7.56 2.24 -4.29
CA GLU A 81 -7.11 0.86 -4.28
C GLU A 81 -7.25 0.27 -2.87
N PRO A 82 -7.96 -0.87 -2.70
CA PRO A 82 -8.31 -1.35 -1.37
C PRO A 82 -7.05 -1.46 -0.54
N ALA A 83 -7.06 -0.89 0.67
CA ALA A 83 -5.89 -0.85 1.54
C ALA A 83 -5.27 -2.26 1.75
N ALA A 84 -6.08 -3.32 1.64
CA ALA A 84 -5.64 -4.71 1.61
C ALA A 84 -4.75 -5.06 0.40
N ALA A 85 -5.09 -4.61 -0.82
CA ALA A 85 -4.25 -4.81 -2.00
C ALA A 85 -2.94 -4.01 -1.92
N LYS A 86 -2.99 -2.78 -1.40
CA LYS A 86 -1.79 -1.98 -1.15
C LYS A 86 -0.86 -2.66 -0.12
N ARG A 87 -1.42 -3.16 0.99
CA ARG A 87 -0.68 -3.93 2.01
C ARG A 87 -0.06 -5.20 1.42
N ARG A 88 -0.85 -6.00 0.68
CA ARG A 88 -0.37 -7.20 -0.01
C ARG A 88 0.79 -6.90 -0.96
N ARG A 89 0.69 -5.83 -1.77
CA ARG A 89 1.78 -5.42 -2.68
C ARG A 89 3.03 -4.99 -1.92
N ALA A 90 2.87 -4.28 -0.80
CA ALA A 90 4.00 -3.89 0.05
C ALA A 90 4.67 -5.12 0.69
N GLU A 91 3.91 -6.10 1.16
CA GLU A 91 4.43 -7.38 1.67
C GLU A 91 5.20 -8.14 0.57
N LEU A 92 4.62 -8.28 -0.62
CA LEU A 92 5.28 -8.90 -1.77
C LEU A 92 6.59 -8.19 -2.14
N ALA A 93 6.58 -6.86 -2.22
CA ALA A 93 7.76 -6.07 -2.56
C ALA A 93 8.89 -6.20 -1.53
N ARG A 94 8.53 -6.31 -0.24
CA ARG A 94 9.48 -6.45 0.87
C ARG A 94 10.13 -7.84 0.88
N ASP A 95 9.35 -8.88 0.65
CA ASP A 95 9.78 -10.27 0.83
C ASP A 95 10.42 -10.85 -0.45
N LEU A 96 10.10 -10.29 -1.63
CA LEU A 96 10.62 -10.73 -2.93
C LEU A 96 12.15 -10.77 -3.01
N PRO A 97 12.90 -9.74 -2.60
CA PRO A 97 14.36 -9.78 -2.60
C PRO A 97 14.97 -10.97 -1.85
N LEU A 98 14.46 -11.27 -0.64
CA LEU A 98 14.92 -12.40 0.15
C LEU A 98 14.58 -13.73 -0.53
N ALA A 99 13.40 -13.83 -1.13
CA ALA A 99 12.97 -15.04 -1.81
C ALA A 99 13.82 -15.33 -3.07
N ILE A 100 14.23 -14.29 -3.81
CA ILE A 100 15.15 -14.41 -4.95
C ILE A 100 16.54 -14.88 -4.47
N ASP A 101 17.07 -14.30 -3.40
CA ASP A 101 18.35 -14.71 -2.81
C ASP A 101 18.35 -16.19 -2.40
N LEU A 102 17.30 -16.64 -1.71
CA LEU A 102 17.16 -18.04 -1.28
C LEU A 102 16.99 -18.99 -2.47
N LEU A 103 16.24 -18.57 -3.50
CA LEU A 103 16.04 -19.37 -4.70
C LEU A 103 17.35 -19.53 -5.47
N ALA A 104 18.12 -18.44 -5.65
CA ALA A 104 19.44 -18.49 -6.26
C ALA A 104 20.41 -19.38 -5.47
N ALA A 105 20.41 -19.29 -4.13
CA ALA A 105 21.23 -20.15 -3.27
C ALA A 105 20.88 -21.64 -3.44
N CYS A 106 19.59 -21.99 -3.51
CA CYS A 106 19.15 -23.37 -3.76
C CYS A 106 19.59 -23.89 -5.12
N LEU A 107 19.52 -23.06 -6.17
CA LEU A 107 19.94 -23.42 -7.52
C LEU A 107 21.46 -23.55 -7.65
N ARG A 108 22.23 -22.66 -7.00
CA ARG A 108 23.69 -22.78 -6.86
C ARG A 108 24.11 -24.08 -6.17
N ALA A 109 23.31 -24.54 -5.21
CA ALA A 109 23.49 -25.84 -4.56
C ALA A 109 23.10 -27.05 -5.45
N GLY A 110 22.73 -26.81 -6.72
CA GLY A 110 22.39 -27.86 -7.69
C GLY A 110 20.98 -28.42 -7.53
N ARG A 111 20.10 -27.79 -6.74
CA ARG A 111 18.71 -28.27 -6.62
C ARG A 111 17.92 -27.94 -7.89
N PRO A 112 17.02 -28.83 -8.34
CA PRO A 112 16.12 -28.53 -9.44
C PRO A 112 15.14 -27.40 -9.04
N PRO A 113 14.66 -26.59 -10.00
CA PRO A 113 13.88 -25.39 -9.72
C PRO A 113 12.58 -25.67 -8.96
N GLN A 114 11.95 -26.82 -9.16
CA GLN A 114 10.75 -27.25 -8.44
C GLN A 114 11.02 -27.49 -6.94
N GLN A 115 12.15 -28.15 -6.62
CA GLN A 115 12.57 -28.38 -5.24
C GLN A 115 13.07 -27.09 -4.58
N ALA A 116 13.75 -26.23 -5.35
CA ALA A 116 14.17 -24.92 -4.88
C ALA A 116 12.95 -24.06 -4.49
N LEU A 117 11.93 -23.98 -5.35
CA LEU A 117 10.71 -23.23 -5.07
C LEU A 117 9.94 -23.76 -3.85
N THR A 118 9.79 -25.08 -3.70
CA THR A 118 9.15 -25.66 -2.51
C THR A 118 9.92 -25.36 -1.24
N THR A 119 11.26 -25.47 -1.28
CA THR A 119 12.13 -25.12 -0.15
C THR A 119 11.97 -23.65 0.25
N VAL A 120 12.00 -22.75 -0.74
CA VAL A 120 11.87 -21.29 -0.50
C VAL A 120 10.46 -20.96 -0.01
N ALA A 121 9.42 -21.56 -0.58
CA ALA A 121 8.03 -21.37 -0.16
C ALA A 121 7.79 -21.79 1.29
N ALA A 122 8.51 -22.81 1.79
CA ALA A 122 8.47 -23.22 3.19
C ALA A 122 9.26 -22.27 4.12
N ALA A 123 10.30 -21.60 3.61
CA ALA A 123 11.15 -20.70 4.37
C ALA A 123 10.59 -19.27 4.50
N ILE A 124 9.76 -18.82 3.55
CA ILE A 124 9.14 -17.49 3.57
C ILE A 124 7.68 -17.57 4.02
N HIS A 125 7.15 -16.44 4.48
CA HIS A 125 5.76 -16.31 4.89
C HIS A 125 5.01 -15.31 4.00
N GLY A 126 3.68 -15.33 4.09
CA GLY A 126 2.82 -14.37 3.39
C GLY A 126 2.44 -14.76 1.96
N PRO A 127 1.95 -13.80 1.16
CA PRO A 127 1.37 -14.07 -0.15
C PRO A 127 2.37 -14.65 -1.17
N LEU A 128 3.66 -14.34 -1.02
CA LEU A 128 4.72 -14.84 -1.90
C LEU A 128 4.96 -16.35 -1.74
N ALA A 129 4.86 -16.86 -0.51
CA ALA A 129 4.99 -18.28 -0.20
C ALA A 129 3.96 -19.11 -0.99
N GLY A 130 2.70 -18.66 -0.98
CA GLY A 130 1.61 -19.30 -1.71
C GLY A 130 1.81 -19.29 -3.23
N LEU A 131 2.32 -18.17 -3.77
CA LEU A 131 2.63 -18.07 -5.20
C LEU A 131 3.74 -19.05 -5.60
N PHE A 132 4.83 -19.13 -4.82
CA PHE A 132 5.94 -20.03 -5.12
C PHE A 132 5.56 -21.50 -4.96
N ALA A 133 4.74 -21.82 -3.95
CA ALA A 133 4.19 -23.17 -3.78
C ALA A 133 3.31 -23.58 -4.98
N GLU A 134 2.44 -22.68 -5.45
CA GLU A 134 1.59 -22.92 -6.62
C GLU A 134 2.42 -23.11 -7.90
N ILE A 135 3.44 -22.27 -8.12
CA ILE A 135 4.35 -22.41 -9.28
C ILE A 135 5.09 -23.74 -9.21
N ALA A 136 5.62 -24.10 -8.03
CA ALA A 136 6.30 -25.37 -7.85
C ALA A 136 5.38 -26.54 -8.16
N HIS A 137 4.14 -26.50 -7.66
CA HIS A 137 3.12 -27.51 -7.89
C HIS A 137 2.84 -27.69 -9.38
N ARG A 138 2.62 -26.60 -10.13
CA ARG A 138 2.43 -26.63 -11.59
C ARG A 138 3.61 -27.23 -12.33
N LEU A 139 4.83 -26.87 -11.94
CA LEU A 139 6.04 -27.42 -12.56
C LEU A 139 6.22 -28.91 -12.25
N THR A 140 5.86 -29.39 -11.06
CA THR A 140 5.86 -30.83 -10.74
C THR A 140 4.80 -31.60 -11.52
N LEU A 141 3.68 -30.97 -11.88
CA LEU A 141 2.66 -31.55 -12.75
C LEU A 141 3.04 -31.53 -14.24
N GLY A 142 4.25 -31.05 -14.58
CA GLY A 142 4.71 -30.96 -15.97
C GLY A 142 4.07 -29.84 -16.78
N ALA A 143 3.48 -28.83 -16.11
CA ALA A 143 2.99 -27.65 -16.80
C ALA A 143 4.13 -26.91 -17.51
N ASP A 144 3.81 -26.27 -18.62
CA ASP A 144 4.75 -25.40 -19.33
C ASP A 144 5.34 -24.35 -18.37
N PRO A 145 6.70 -24.22 -18.28
CA PRO A 145 7.34 -23.26 -17.41
C PRO A 145 6.86 -21.82 -17.62
N GLN A 146 6.71 -21.36 -18.86
CA GLN A 146 6.28 -19.98 -19.12
C GLN A 146 4.87 -19.71 -18.55
N THR A 147 3.99 -20.70 -18.68
CA THR A 147 2.64 -20.68 -18.10
C THR A 147 2.66 -20.76 -16.57
N ALA A 148 3.52 -21.57 -15.97
CA ALA A 148 3.63 -21.68 -14.52
C ALA A 148 4.09 -20.34 -13.90
N TRP A 149 5.14 -19.72 -14.45
CA TRP A 149 5.68 -18.45 -13.97
C TRP A 149 4.80 -17.23 -14.28
N SER A 150 3.81 -17.37 -15.18
CA SER A 150 2.86 -16.30 -15.51
C SER A 150 2.08 -15.76 -14.30
N LEU A 151 1.92 -16.56 -13.25
CA LEU A 151 1.27 -16.17 -11.99
C LEU A 151 1.94 -14.94 -11.35
N LEU A 152 3.25 -14.79 -11.53
CA LEU A 152 3.98 -13.63 -11.01
C LEU A 152 3.69 -12.34 -11.78
N ARG A 153 3.22 -12.42 -13.04
CA ARG A 153 2.82 -11.23 -13.82
C ARG A 153 1.57 -10.57 -13.28
N ALA A 154 0.69 -11.33 -12.61
CA ALA A 154 -0.52 -10.79 -12.01
C ALA A 154 -0.21 -9.84 -10.83
N GLU A 155 1.00 -9.90 -10.28
CA GLU A 155 1.42 -9.10 -9.14
C GLU A 155 2.40 -8.01 -9.59
N PRO A 156 2.02 -6.71 -9.55
CA PRO A 156 2.89 -5.60 -9.94
C PRO A 156 4.33 -5.63 -9.38
N PRO A 157 4.56 -5.92 -8.08
CA PRO A 157 5.93 -5.97 -7.54
C PRO A 157 6.78 -7.10 -8.13
N CYS A 158 6.16 -8.17 -8.66
CA CYS A 158 6.87 -9.33 -9.20
C CYS A 158 7.10 -9.23 -10.72
N ILE A 159 6.54 -8.24 -11.41
CA ILE A 159 6.63 -8.09 -12.88
C ILE A 159 8.08 -8.04 -13.41
N PRO A 160 9.03 -7.28 -12.81
CA PRO A 160 10.41 -7.25 -13.31
C PRO A 160 11.06 -8.63 -13.24
N PHE A 161 10.81 -9.35 -12.16
CA PHE A 161 11.31 -10.70 -11.93
C PHE A 161 10.68 -11.72 -12.90
N ALA A 162 9.36 -11.70 -13.06
CA ALA A 162 8.65 -12.54 -14.03
C ALA A 162 9.18 -12.35 -15.46
N ARG A 163 9.40 -11.09 -15.88
CA ARG A 163 9.96 -10.79 -17.21
C ARG A 163 11.40 -11.29 -17.39
N ALA A 164 12.21 -11.27 -16.33
CA ALA A 164 13.56 -11.81 -16.40
C ALA A 164 13.56 -13.33 -16.54
N ILE A 165 12.66 -14.02 -15.82
CA ILE A 165 12.45 -15.46 -15.96
C ILE A 165 11.95 -15.81 -17.36
N ASP A 166 10.92 -15.13 -17.86
CA ASP A 166 10.38 -15.38 -19.20
C ASP A 166 11.46 -15.23 -20.28
N ARG A 167 12.28 -14.18 -20.20
CA ARG A 167 13.40 -13.99 -21.15
C ARG A 167 14.41 -15.13 -21.07
N SER A 168 14.67 -15.67 -19.87
CA SER A 168 15.55 -16.83 -19.70
C SER A 168 14.94 -18.07 -20.34
N LEU A 169 13.65 -18.30 -20.11
CA LEU A 169 12.91 -19.44 -20.65
C LEU A 169 12.79 -19.37 -22.18
N SER A 170 12.55 -18.18 -22.75
CA SER A 170 12.43 -17.99 -24.19
C SER A 170 13.77 -18.09 -24.93
N SER A 171 14.88 -17.73 -24.28
CA SER A 171 16.23 -17.82 -24.84
C SER A 171 16.89 -19.18 -24.62
N GLY A 172 16.26 -20.09 -23.85
CA GLY A 172 16.86 -21.35 -23.44
C GLY A 172 18.03 -21.20 -22.46
N ALA A 173 18.27 -19.99 -21.94
CA ALA A 173 19.33 -19.76 -20.97
C ALA A 173 19.02 -20.49 -19.65
N PRO A 174 20.04 -21.07 -18.99
CA PRO A 174 19.84 -21.80 -17.74
C PRO A 174 19.24 -20.87 -16.68
N LEU A 175 18.06 -21.25 -16.17
CA LEU A 175 17.30 -20.46 -15.21
C LEU A 175 18.10 -20.14 -13.94
N SER A 176 19.02 -21.03 -13.55
CA SER A 176 19.96 -20.81 -12.45
C SER A 176 20.80 -19.54 -12.65
N ARG A 177 21.46 -19.38 -13.81
CA ARG A 177 22.28 -18.19 -14.07
C ARG A 177 21.48 -16.88 -14.08
N THR A 178 20.25 -16.89 -14.60
CA THR A 178 19.40 -15.70 -14.58
C THR A 178 19.00 -15.32 -13.16
N LEU A 179 18.66 -16.32 -12.32
CA LEU A 179 18.29 -16.09 -10.93
C LEU A 179 19.48 -15.67 -10.06
N GLU A 180 20.68 -16.18 -10.34
CA GLU A 180 21.92 -15.72 -9.70
C GLU A 180 22.21 -14.25 -10.01
N ARG A 181 22.10 -13.85 -11.29
CA ARG A 181 22.26 -12.45 -11.67
C ARG A 181 21.23 -11.54 -11.00
N LEU A 182 19.98 -11.97 -10.93
CA LEU A 182 18.92 -11.24 -10.22
C LEU A 182 19.20 -11.13 -8.71
N ALA A 183 19.75 -12.17 -8.08
CA ALA A 183 20.13 -12.12 -6.67
C ALA A 183 21.29 -11.15 -6.43
N ASP A 184 22.31 -11.16 -7.29
CA ASP A 184 23.44 -10.23 -7.19
C ASP A 184 22.98 -8.78 -7.41
N ASP A 185 22.12 -8.52 -8.41
CA ASP A 185 21.50 -7.21 -8.66
C ASP A 185 20.67 -6.73 -7.45
N THR A 186 19.95 -7.65 -6.80
CA THR A 186 19.12 -7.37 -5.62
C THR A 186 19.97 -7.07 -4.38
N ARG A 187 21.07 -7.81 -4.16
CA ARG A 187 22.03 -7.54 -3.08
C ARG A 187 22.69 -6.18 -3.25
N GLN A 188 23.15 -5.89 -4.47
CA GLN A 188 23.73 -4.59 -4.78
C GLN A 188 22.71 -3.46 -4.52
N SER A 189 21.46 -3.63 -4.94
CA SER A 189 20.39 -2.67 -4.67
C SER A 189 20.13 -2.46 -3.18
N ARG A 190 20.16 -3.52 -2.36
CA ARG A 190 20.02 -3.43 -0.89
C ARG A 190 21.16 -2.68 -0.24
N HIS A 191 22.41 -2.90 -0.67
CA HIS A 191 23.56 -2.13 -0.19
C HIS A 191 23.41 -0.64 -0.52
N HIS A 192 23.02 -0.30 -1.75
CA HIS A 192 22.80 1.10 -2.15
C HIS A 192 21.66 1.75 -1.37
N GLN A 193 20.57 1.02 -1.09
CA GLN A 193 19.48 1.52 -0.27
C GLN A 193 19.91 1.76 1.18
N ALA A 194 20.69 0.85 1.76
CA ALA A 194 21.26 1.02 3.10
C ALA A 194 22.17 2.27 3.18
N ASP A 195 23.01 2.47 2.16
CA ASP A 195 23.88 3.64 2.07
C ASP A 195 23.09 4.94 1.89
N GLN A 196 22.02 4.92 1.08
CA GLN A 196 21.12 6.06 0.92
C GLN A 196 20.35 6.39 2.20
N HIS A 197 19.92 5.38 2.95
CA HIS A 197 19.29 5.56 4.26
C HIS A 197 20.27 6.15 5.28
N ALA A 198 21.53 5.70 5.30
CA ALA A 198 22.57 6.28 6.15
C ALA A 198 22.81 7.77 5.83
N ARG A 199 22.95 8.11 4.54
CA ARG A 199 23.12 9.51 4.08
C ARG A 199 21.89 10.39 4.32
N ALA A 200 20.69 9.80 4.28
CA ALA A 200 19.44 10.50 4.56
C ALA A 200 19.30 10.88 6.05
N ILE A 201 19.89 10.09 6.96
CA ILE A 201 19.90 10.41 8.40
C ILE A 201 20.86 11.57 8.68
N GLU A 202 22.03 11.57 8.05
CA GLU A 202 23.03 12.63 8.20
C GLU A 202 22.51 13.99 7.71
N SER A 203 21.88 14.02 6.53
CA SER A 203 21.28 15.25 6.00
C SER A 203 20.09 15.75 6.81
N ARG A 204 19.27 14.85 7.37
CA ARG A 204 18.13 15.23 8.24
C ARG A 204 18.56 15.69 9.62
N ALA A 205 19.76 15.33 10.10
CA ALA A 205 20.31 15.81 11.37
C ALA A 205 20.93 17.21 11.23
N ALA A 206 21.55 17.53 10.09
CA ALA A 206 22.13 18.85 9.85
C ALA A 206 21.06 19.96 9.68
N LEU A 207 19.89 19.60 9.14
CA LEU A 207 18.79 20.52 8.86
C LEU A 207 18.24 21.26 10.12
N PRO A 208 17.90 20.58 11.23
CA PRO A 208 17.46 21.24 12.46
C PRO A 208 18.57 22.02 13.17
N LEU A 209 19.83 21.55 13.10
CA LEU A 209 20.96 22.30 13.66
C LEU A 209 21.16 23.64 12.93
N GLY A 210 21.12 23.63 11.59
CA GLY A 210 21.20 24.86 10.79
C GLY A 210 20.03 25.82 11.05
N LEU A 211 18.81 25.28 11.19
CA LEU A 211 17.60 26.06 11.50
C LEU A 211 17.61 26.67 12.91
N CYS A 212 18.32 26.03 13.86
CA CYS A 212 18.48 26.54 15.22
C CYS A 212 19.64 27.55 15.34
N PHE A 213 20.69 27.41 14.52
CA PHE A 213 21.83 28.34 14.50
C PHE A 213 21.49 29.69 13.86
N LEU A 214 20.65 29.70 12.82
CA LEU A 214 20.25 30.91 12.12
C LEU A 214 19.64 32.00 13.05
N PRO A 215 18.62 31.71 13.89
CA PRO A 215 18.06 32.71 14.79
C PRO A 215 19.06 33.15 15.88
N ALA A 216 19.89 32.23 16.38
CA ALA A 216 20.93 32.55 17.36
C ALA A 216 21.99 33.50 16.78
N PHE A 217 22.41 33.28 15.53
CA PHE A 217 23.35 34.14 14.83
C PHE A 217 22.78 35.56 14.59
N VAL A 218 21.51 35.67 14.20
CA VAL A 218 20.85 36.98 14.06
C VAL A 218 20.84 37.74 15.39
N LEU A 219 20.50 37.07 16.49
CA LEU A 219 20.47 37.68 17.83
C LEU A 219 21.86 38.06 18.34
N LEU A 220 22.87 37.23 18.08
CA LEU A 220 24.24 37.45 18.58
C LEU A 220 25.06 38.40 17.70
N SER A 221 24.80 38.46 16.40
CA SER A 221 25.61 39.24 15.47
C SER A 221 24.93 40.53 15.01
N ILE A 222 23.66 40.48 14.59
CA ILE A 222 22.96 41.61 13.94
C ILE A 222 22.40 42.59 14.97
N VAL A 223 21.79 42.10 16.05
CA VAL A 223 21.23 42.95 17.11
C VAL A 223 22.28 43.88 17.72
N PRO A 224 23.46 43.39 18.17
CA PRO A 224 24.48 44.29 18.71
C PRO A 224 25.08 45.23 17.67
N THR A 225 25.25 44.84 16.40
CA THR A 225 25.74 45.78 15.37
C THR A 225 24.75 46.92 15.12
N ILE A 226 23.45 46.62 15.07
CA ILE A 226 22.42 47.66 14.91
C ILE A 226 22.36 48.52 16.17
N ALA A 227 22.43 47.93 17.36
CA ALA A 227 22.43 48.67 18.62
C ALA A 227 23.61 49.64 18.69
N ASP A 228 24.83 49.16 18.38
CA ASP A 228 26.05 49.97 18.41
C ASP A 228 26.04 51.09 17.35
N ALA A 229 25.45 50.83 16.18
CA ALA A 229 25.24 51.83 15.14
C ALA A 229 24.15 52.86 15.48
N LEU A 230 23.15 52.50 16.32
CA LEU A 230 22.02 53.36 16.69
C LEU A 230 22.28 54.17 17.98
N VAL A 231 23.12 53.66 18.89
CA VAL A 231 23.57 54.34 20.12
C VAL A 231 24.04 55.79 19.88
N PRO A 232 24.86 56.11 18.85
CA PRO A 232 25.27 57.49 18.57
C PRO A 232 24.13 58.42 18.10
N TYR A 233 22.98 57.87 17.68
CA TYR A 233 21.78 58.65 17.33
C TYR A 233 20.79 58.82 18.50
N LEU A 234 20.95 58.05 19.58
CA LEU A 234 20.06 58.03 20.77
C LEU A 234 20.61 58.82 21.97
N GLY A 235 21.84 59.33 21.89
CA GLY A 235 22.34 60.31 22.85
C GLY A 235 21.72 61.69 22.59
N PRO A 236 21.09 62.37 23.57
CA PRO A 236 20.77 63.79 23.42
C PRO A 236 22.07 64.62 23.32
N PRO A 237 22.02 65.81 22.70
CA PRO A 237 23.19 66.60 22.31
C PRO A 237 24.09 67.05 23.47
#